data_AF-A0A542SZQ2-F1
#
_entry.id   AF-A0A542SZQ2-F1
#
_cell.length_a   1.000
_cell.length_b   1.000
_cell.length_c   1.000
_cell.angle_alpha   90.00
_cell.angle_beta   90.00
_cell.angle_gamma   90.00
#
_symmetry.space_group_name_H-M   'P 1'
#
loop_
_entity.id
_entity.type
_entity.pdbx_description
1 polymer ?
#
loop_
_entity_poly.entity_id
_entity_poly.type
_entity_poly.pdbx_seq_one_letter_code
_entity_poly.pdbx_strand_id
1 'polypeptide(L)'
;MLPLSRRGPTAVALVAAAAAALLTTAPTPLLGAGPAHAATAQAAALPTGFATVVNAASGKCLDAKAAATANGTAVQQYACNGTTAQQWSFTDAGSGYVHIDSRNDTNQVVDVSDVSTADNAPVHLWSYGGGANQQWQAVHDGGGAFHFVNKNSGKCLDDPSASTAESVQFVQYTCNGTAAQRFQVVPVTPSSSDPDLGPNVVVFDPSMSSSTIQSRLDTIFKQQETNQFGSQRYAVLFKPGAYSADGGAGVGKAVTSLVVNSRNVIGDHMWIWRADHGSGVGWTSNTADTGLVVNGDDVTMYGLFVEHFQKYQVIWNGNGGRTYFFQNEMPYDPPNQSAWMNGSTKGYAAYEVADSVTSHQAYGLGSYCYFNADPSVTADRAFEVPDNPNVRFTSMVTVSLAGTGTIGHVIDNTGGPSNSSANVADLVRYP
;
A
#
# COMPACT_ATOMS: atom_id res chain seq x y z
N MET A 1 -38.09 -4.29 55.45
CA MET A 1 -37.85 -5.27 56.53
C MET A 1 -37.13 -6.47 55.94
N LEU A 2 -35.94 -6.78 56.46
CA LEU A 2 -35.15 -8.01 56.21
C LEU A 2 -35.94 -9.29 56.60
N PRO A 3 -35.52 -10.54 56.28
CA PRO A 3 -34.13 -10.97 56.04
C PRO A 3 -33.85 -12.03 54.94
N LEU A 4 -32.54 -12.19 54.70
CA LEU A 4 -31.84 -13.31 54.05
C LEU A 4 -31.97 -14.65 54.81
N SER A 5 -31.82 -15.78 54.10
CA SER A 5 -30.95 -16.93 54.49
C SER A 5 -30.93 -17.97 53.35
N ARG A 6 -29.84 -18.18 52.60
CA ARG A 6 -28.65 -19.03 52.83
C ARG A 6 -28.89 -20.55 53.01
N ARG A 7 -28.17 -21.30 52.14
CA ARG A 7 -27.58 -22.66 52.23
C ARG A 7 -28.37 -23.84 51.63
N GLY A 8 -27.69 -24.54 50.70
CA GLY A 8 -28.05 -25.89 50.21
C GLY A 8 -27.85 -26.99 51.28
N PRO A 9 -28.08 -28.27 50.96
CA PRO A 9 -27.02 -29.05 50.31
C PRO A 9 -27.48 -30.17 49.34
N THR A 10 -26.44 -30.78 48.81
CA THR A 10 -26.19 -31.96 47.98
C THR A 10 -26.99 -33.26 48.22
N ALA A 11 -27.25 -33.95 47.09
CA ALA A 11 -26.87 -35.34 46.77
C ALA A 11 -27.90 -36.49 46.75
N VAL A 12 -27.57 -37.44 45.86
CA VAL A 12 -27.92 -38.89 45.79
C VAL A 12 -29.24 -39.18 45.07
N ALA A 13 -29.27 -39.63 43.79
CA ALA A 13 -29.04 -41.01 43.29
C ALA A 13 -29.96 -42.05 43.98
N LEU A 14 -30.63 -43.04 43.39
CA LEU A 14 -30.45 -43.82 42.17
C LEU A 14 -31.75 -44.66 42.00
N VAL A 15 -32.17 -44.93 40.76
CA VAL A 15 -32.65 -46.25 40.21
C VAL A 15 -33.91 -46.96 40.75
N ALA A 16 -34.90 -47.23 39.88
CA ALA A 16 -35.14 -48.57 39.26
C ALA A 16 -36.56 -48.77 38.67
N ALA A 17 -36.60 -49.69 37.68
CA ALA A 17 -37.71 -50.50 37.15
C ALA A 17 -38.68 -49.81 36.17
N ALA A 18 -38.75 -50.10 34.85
CA ALA A 18 -38.70 -51.32 34.02
C ALA A 18 -40.08 -51.91 33.68
N ALA A 19 -40.15 -52.44 32.43
CA ALA A 19 -41.22 -53.15 31.71
C ALA A 19 -42.28 -52.28 31.01
N ALA A 20 -42.84 -52.63 29.84
CA ALA A 20 -42.51 -53.46 28.69
C ALA A 20 -43.71 -53.33 27.71
N ALA A 21 -43.50 -53.17 26.39
CA ALA A 21 -44.32 -53.77 25.32
C ALA A 21 -44.00 -53.15 23.94
N LEU A 22 -43.76 -54.04 22.97
CA LEU A 22 -43.49 -53.77 21.56
C LEU A 22 -44.73 -53.27 20.81
N LEU A 23 -44.53 -52.34 19.86
CA LEU A 23 -45.21 -52.34 18.56
C LEU A 23 -44.40 -51.52 17.56
N THR A 24 -43.96 -52.18 16.50
CA THR A 24 -43.26 -51.62 15.34
C THR A 24 -44.27 -51.04 14.34
N THR A 25 -44.08 -49.81 13.88
CA THR A 25 -44.28 -49.40 12.46
C THR A 25 -43.76 -47.98 12.18
N ALA A 26 -42.91 -47.91 11.14
CA ALA A 26 -42.66 -46.84 10.17
C ALA A 26 -41.98 -45.52 10.60
N PRO A 27 -40.92 -45.08 9.87
CA PRO A 27 -40.18 -43.86 10.17
C PRO A 27 -40.89 -42.63 9.61
N THR A 28 -41.07 -41.61 10.44
CA THR A 28 -41.20 -40.22 9.99
C THR A 28 -39.86 -39.78 9.37
N PRO A 29 -39.86 -39.14 8.18
CA PRO A 29 -38.63 -38.60 7.63
C PRO A 29 -38.19 -37.42 8.51
N LEU A 30 -37.13 -37.63 9.29
CA LEU A 30 -36.31 -36.52 9.75
C LEU A 30 -35.73 -35.87 8.50
N LEU A 31 -36.16 -34.63 8.24
CA LEU A 31 -35.45 -33.72 7.35
C LEU A 31 -33.97 -33.80 7.74
N GLY A 32 -33.15 -34.30 6.84
CA GLY A 32 -31.72 -34.44 7.05
C GLY A 32 -31.18 -33.09 7.48
N ALA A 33 -30.56 -33.07 8.66
CA ALA A 33 -29.52 -32.08 8.92
C ALA A 33 -28.51 -32.28 7.79
N GLY A 34 -28.52 -31.37 6.82
CA GLY A 34 -27.44 -31.28 5.84
C GLY A 34 -26.11 -31.26 6.58
N PRO A 35 -25.02 -31.71 5.95
CA PRO A 35 -23.71 -31.67 6.57
C PRO A 35 -23.52 -30.26 7.12
N ALA A 36 -23.34 -30.17 8.44
CA ALA A 36 -22.89 -28.94 9.07
C ALA A 36 -21.69 -28.50 8.24
N HIS A 37 -21.83 -27.38 7.55
CA HIS A 37 -20.70 -26.76 6.89
C HIS A 37 -19.73 -26.49 8.02
N ALA A 38 -18.70 -27.35 8.12
CA ALA A 38 -17.53 -27.05 8.91
C ALA A 38 -17.10 -25.68 8.43
N ALA A 39 -17.26 -24.67 9.28
CA ALA A 39 -16.68 -23.37 9.04
C ALA A 39 -15.20 -23.67 8.80
N THR A 40 -14.75 -23.55 7.57
CA THR A 40 -13.34 -23.64 7.24
C THR A 40 -12.69 -22.53 8.04
N ALA A 41 -12.00 -22.88 9.13
CA ALA A 41 -11.04 -21.97 9.72
C ALA A 41 -10.06 -21.65 8.60
N GLN A 42 -10.16 -20.43 8.09
CA GLN A 42 -9.30 -19.91 7.06
C GLN A 42 -7.86 -20.08 7.57
N ALA A 43 -7.02 -20.82 6.84
CA ALA A 43 -5.62 -20.97 7.20
C ALA A 43 -5.02 -19.56 7.29
N ALA A 44 -4.50 -19.19 8.46
CA ALA A 44 -3.77 -17.94 8.57
C ALA A 44 -2.52 -18.08 7.69
N ALA A 45 -2.47 -17.35 6.58
CA ALA A 45 -1.23 -17.16 5.84
C ALA A 45 -0.26 -16.37 6.72
N LEU A 46 1.05 -16.52 6.49
CA LEU A 46 2.02 -15.63 7.12
C LEU A 46 1.68 -14.17 6.78
N PRO A 47 1.98 -13.22 7.68
CA PRO A 47 1.70 -11.80 7.42
C PRO A 47 2.45 -11.28 6.19
N THR A 48 1.84 -10.35 5.46
CA THR A 48 2.42 -9.69 4.28
C THR A 48 3.36 -8.52 4.63
N GLY A 49 3.44 -8.15 5.91
CA GLY A 49 4.35 -7.14 6.44
C GLY A 49 5.30 -7.71 7.50
N PHE A 50 6.01 -6.83 8.20
CA PHE A 50 6.88 -7.27 9.29
C PHE A 50 6.08 -7.91 10.42
N ALA A 51 6.63 -8.98 10.98
CA ALA A 51 6.08 -9.68 12.12
C ALA A 51 7.17 -9.95 13.15
N THR A 52 6.75 -10.08 14.40
CA THR A 52 7.56 -10.61 15.47
C THR A 52 7.31 -12.11 15.59
N VAL A 53 8.39 -12.89 15.72
CA VAL A 53 8.33 -14.36 15.83
C VAL A 53 8.63 -14.74 17.27
N VAL A 54 7.62 -15.16 18.02
CA VAL A 54 7.70 -15.41 19.46
C VAL A 54 7.71 -16.91 19.73
N ASN A 55 8.78 -17.43 20.34
CA ASN A 55 8.88 -18.83 20.70
C ASN A 55 7.85 -19.21 21.80
N ALA A 56 7.14 -20.31 21.61
CA ALA A 56 6.06 -20.73 22.50
C ALA A 56 6.56 -21.33 23.83
N ALA A 57 7.79 -21.84 23.90
CA ALA A 57 8.37 -22.34 25.15
C ALA A 57 8.84 -21.20 26.05
N SER A 58 9.56 -20.22 25.49
CA SER A 58 10.22 -19.19 26.28
C SER A 58 9.47 -17.85 26.35
N GLY A 59 8.51 -17.62 25.45
CA GLY A 59 7.83 -16.33 25.29
C GLY A 59 8.73 -15.22 24.74
N LYS A 60 9.95 -15.56 24.29
CA LYS A 60 10.93 -14.62 23.75
C LYS A 60 10.89 -14.56 22.22
N CYS A 61 11.43 -13.47 21.71
CA CYS A 61 11.41 -13.16 20.30
C CYS A 61 12.66 -13.68 19.59
N LEU A 62 12.48 -14.12 18.34
CA LEU A 62 13.56 -14.30 17.37
C LEU A 62 14.24 -12.95 17.13
N ASP A 63 15.55 -12.89 17.35
CA ASP A 63 16.32 -11.65 17.46
C ASP A 63 17.63 -11.75 16.67
N ALA A 64 17.88 -10.79 15.78
CA ALA A 64 19.19 -10.60 15.16
C ALA A 64 20.12 -9.95 16.18
N LYS A 65 21.12 -10.69 16.65
CA LYS A 65 21.98 -10.28 17.77
C LYS A 65 22.54 -8.87 17.56
N ALA A 66 22.30 -8.00 18.54
CA ALA A 66 22.74 -6.61 18.55
C ALA A 66 22.27 -5.79 17.33
N ALA A 67 21.14 -6.16 16.73
CA ALA A 67 20.59 -5.54 15.52
C ALA A 67 21.53 -5.58 14.29
N ALA A 68 22.57 -6.42 14.32
CA ALA A 68 23.58 -6.48 13.27
C ALA A 68 23.03 -7.12 11.97
N THR A 69 23.68 -6.79 10.85
CA THR A 69 23.31 -7.25 9.50
C THR A 69 24.47 -7.97 8.79
N ALA A 70 25.58 -8.21 9.48
CA ALA A 70 26.71 -8.92 8.89
C ALA A 70 26.42 -10.42 8.77
N ASN A 71 26.91 -11.05 7.70
CA ASN A 71 26.92 -12.50 7.57
C ASN A 71 27.55 -13.15 8.80
N GLY A 72 26.89 -14.17 9.36
CA GLY A 72 27.30 -14.82 10.61
C GLY A 72 26.71 -14.18 11.87
N THR A 73 25.89 -13.13 11.77
CA THR A 73 25.17 -12.59 12.92
C THR A 73 24.25 -13.65 13.51
N ALA A 74 24.47 -14.02 14.77
CA ALA A 74 23.64 -15.03 15.43
C ALA A 74 22.17 -14.61 15.46
N VAL A 75 21.28 -15.54 15.10
CA VAL A 75 19.84 -15.42 15.34
C VAL A 75 19.57 -16.09 16.68
N GLN A 76 19.15 -15.31 17.67
CA GLN A 76 19.04 -15.72 19.07
C GLN A 76 17.62 -15.49 19.60
N GLN A 77 17.31 -16.05 20.77
CA GLN A 77 16.15 -15.62 21.54
C GLN A 77 16.51 -14.45 22.46
N TYR A 78 15.66 -13.42 22.48
CA TYR A 78 15.82 -12.28 23.38
C TYR A 78 14.48 -11.77 23.87
N ALA A 79 14.45 -11.10 25.02
CA ALA A 79 13.20 -10.49 25.52
C ALA A 79 12.60 -9.59 24.43
N CYS A 80 11.30 -9.76 24.19
CA CYS A 80 10.58 -9.00 23.19
C CYS A 80 10.62 -7.51 23.55
N ASN A 81 11.27 -6.70 22.72
CA ASN A 81 11.59 -5.30 23.01
C ASN A 81 11.12 -4.33 21.92
N GLY A 82 10.47 -4.85 20.86
CA GLY A 82 9.86 -4.05 19.79
C GLY A 82 10.85 -3.38 18.83
N THR A 83 12.15 -3.60 19.00
CA THR A 83 13.17 -3.08 18.07
C THR A 83 13.09 -3.78 16.71
N THR A 84 13.68 -3.18 15.69
CA THR A 84 13.75 -3.77 14.34
C THR A 84 14.58 -5.05 14.28
N ALA A 85 15.42 -5.33 15.29
CA ALA A 85 16.17 -6.59 15.42
C ALA A 85 15.26 -7.83 15.59
N GLN A 86 13.99 -7.63 15.96
CA GLN A 86 13.02 -8.69 16.25
C GLN A 86 11.85 -8.72 15.27
N GLN A 87 12.07 -8.12 14.10
CA GLN A 87 11.04 -7.92 13.09
C GLN A 87 11.49 -8.53 11.78
N TRP A 88 10.62 -9.38 11.23
CA TRP A 88 10.96 -10.27 10.13
C TRP A 88 9.87 -10.21 9.07
N SER A 89 10.25 -10.18 7.80
CA SER A 89 9.31 -10.40 6.68
C SER A 89 9.41 -11.84 6.20
N PHE A 90 8.32 -12.34 5.63
CA PHE A 90 8.26 -13.67 5.02
C PHE A 90 8.02 -13.53 3.53
N THR A 91 9.06 -13.79 2.75
CA THR A 91 9.02 -13.61 1.30
C THR A 91 8.91 -14.98 0.61
N ASP A 92 8.02 -15.10 -0.38
CA ASP A 92 7.80 -16.36 -1.11
C ASP A 92 9.06 -16.77 -1.89
N ALA A 93 9.54 -17.99 -1.63
CA ALA A 93 10.64 -18.62 -2.36
C ALA A 93 10.13 -19.66 -3.38
N GLY A 94 8.81 -19.78 -3.55
CA GLY A 94 8.15 -20.71 -4.45
C GLY A 94 7.98 -22.12 -3.85
N SER A 95 7.06 -22.88 -4.44
CA SER A 95 6.77 -24.28 -4.05
C SER A 95 6.42 -24.47 -2.57
N GLY A 96 5.80 -23.46 -1.94
CA GLY A 96 5.37 -23.52 -0.54
C GLY A 96 6.47 -23.23 0.48
N TYR A 97 7.60 -22.66 0.05
CA TYR A 97 8.69 -22.24 0.92
C TYR A 97 8.77 -20.72 0.99
N VAL A 98 9.27 -20.20 2.10
CA VAL A 98 9.58 -18.79 2.29
C VAL A 98 11.04 -18.61 2.70
N HIS A 99 11.55 -17.40 2.52
CA HIS A 99 12.72 -16.93 3.27
C HIS A 99 12.27 -15.91 4.33
N ILE A 100 12.97 -15.89 5.46
CA ILE A 100 12.66 -15.06 6.62
C ILE A 100 13.70 -13.95 6.69
N ASP A 101 13.30 -12.73 6.37
CA ASP A 101 14.24 -11.62 6.11
C ASP A 101 14.28 -10.67 7.30
N SER A 102 15.48 -10.20 7.65
CA SER A 102 15.68 -9.21 8.70
C SER A 102 15.13 -7.84 8.28
N ARG A 103 14.38 -7.17 9.16
CA ARG A 103 13.95 -5.78 8.92
C ARG A 103 15.13 -4.80 8.77
N ASN A 104 16.26 -5.08 9.41
CA ASN A 104 17.43 -4.19 9.34
C ASN A 104 18.17 -4.27 8.00
N ASP A 105 18.03 -5.36 7.26
CA ASP A 105 18.51 -5.54 5.89
C ASP A 105 17.80 -6.74 5.29
N THR A 106 16.87 -6.51 4.35
CA THR A 106 16.05 -7.56 3.76
C THR A 106 16.84 -8.49 2.82
N ASN A 107 18.12 -8.19 2.56
CA ASN A 107 19.02 -9.12 1.88
C ASN A 107 19.62 -10.16 2.84
N GLN A 108 19.46 -9.97 4.15
CA GLN A 108 19.96 -10.88 5.19
C GLN A 108 18.84 -11.75 5.73
N VAL A 109 19.00 -13.06 5.60
CA VAL A 109 17.93 -14.04 5.88
C VAL A 109 18.35 -15.05 6.93
N VAL A 110 17.36 -15.66 7.57
CA VAL A 110 17.54 -16.77 8.50
C VAL A 110 18.11 -17.99 7.75
N ASP A 111 19.37 -18.30 8.02
CA ASP A 111 20.19 -19.30 7.33
C ASP A 111 20.70 -20.35 8.33
N VAL A 112 20.68 -21.64 7.93
CA VAL A 112 21.38 -22.70 8.66
C VAL A 112 22.84 -22.74 8.22
N SER A 113 23.75 -22.53 9.17
CA SER A 113 25.17 -22.37 8.91
C SER A 113 25.79 -23.56 8.18
N ASP A 114 26.76 -23.26 7.31
CA ASP A 114 27.53 -24.24 6.52
C ASP A 114 26.67 -25.21 5.69
N VAL A 115 25.43 -24.83 5.35
CA VAL A 115 24.47 -25.68 4.62
C VAL A 115 24.25 -27.02 5.35
N SER A 116 24.40 -27.02 6.68
CA SER A 116 24.41 -28.23 7.48
C SER A 116 23.04 -28.91 7.52
N THR A 117 23.06 -30.24 7.61
CA THR A 117 21.88 -31.06 7.90
C THR A 117 21.92 -31.68 9.30
N ALA A 118 22.96 -31.38 10.09
CA ALA A 118 23.12 -31.91 11.45
C ALA A 118 22.15 -31.27 12.43
N ASP A 119 21.78 -32.01 13.48
CA ASP A 119 21.11 -31.44 14.64
C ASP A 119 22.05 -30.46 15.35
N ASN A 120 21.48 -29.42 15.94
CA ASN A 120 22.19 -28.34 16.63
C ASN A 120 23.11 -27.51 15.72
N ALA A 121 22.92 -27.56 14.39
CA ALA A 121 23.59 -26.63 13.50
C ALA A 121 23.07 -25.20 13.78
N PRO A 122 23.95 -24.21 14.00
CA PRO A 122 23.56 -22.84 14.33
C PRO A 122 22.73 -22.19 13.23
N VAL A 123 21.78 -21.35 13.65
CA VAL A 123 21.04 -20.45 12.77
C VAL A 123 21.62 -19.04 12.91
N HIS A 124 21.88 -18.40 11.78
CA HIS A 124 22.48 -17.07 11.69
C HIS A 124 21.86 -16.26 10.55
N LEU A 125 22.23 -14.99 10.42
CA LEU A 125 21.97 -14.20 9.24
C LEU A 125 23.01 -14.48 8.17
N TRP A 126 22.54 -14.60 6.93
CA TRP A 126 23.40 -14.64 5.77
C TRP A 126 22.73 -13.97 4.58
N SER A 127 23.54 -13.39 3.68
CA SER A 127 23.06 -12.83 2.43
C SER A 127 22.26 -13.88 1.63
N TYR A 128 21.07 -13.52 1.19
CA TYR A 128 20.24 -14.45 0.42
C TYR A 128 20.88 -14.78 -0.93
N GLY A 129 21.14 -16.07 -1.13
CA GLY A 129 21.68 -16.61 -2.37
C GLY A 129 20.75 -17.63 -3.05
N GLY A 130 19.56 -17.84 -2.50
CA GLY A 130 18.61 -18.85 -2.99
C GLY A 130 18.94 -20.28 -2.55
N GLY A 131 19.85 -20.46 -1.59
CA GLY A 131 20.22 -21.78 -1.05
C GLY A 131 19.05 -22.46 -0.34
N ALA A 132 18.96 -23.80 -0.39
CA ALA A 132 17.91 -24.54 0.30
C ALA A 132 18.01 -24.41 1.83
N ASN A 133 19.20 -24.15 2.38
CA ASN A 133 19.42 -23.92 3.81
C ASN A 133 18.87 -22.55 4.29
N GLN A 134 18.46 -21.67 3.36
CA GLN A 134 17.88 -20.35 3.60
C GLN A 134 16.35 -20.34 3.44
N GLN A 135 15.75 -21.48 3.06
CA GLN A 135 14.34 -21.59 2.73
C GLN A 135 13.64 -22.47 3.75
N TRP A 136 12.47 -22.03 4.19
CA TRP A 136 11.71 -22.63 5.27
C TRP A 136 10.28 -22.87 4.84
N GLN A 137 9.76 -24.07 5.08
CA GLN A 137 8.34 -24.35 5.00
C GLN A 137 7.69 -23.94 6.31
N ALA A 138 6.79 -22.97 6.27
CA ALA A 138 5.99 -22.59 7.43
C ALA A 138 4.76 -23.51 7.52
N VAL A 139 4.73 -24.35 8.54
CA VAL A 139 3.63 -25.28 8.78
C VAL A 139 2.76 -24.73 9.90
N HIS A 140 1.47 -24.55 9.63
CA HIS A 140 0.54 -23.92 10.55
C HIS A 140 0.04 -24.91 11.64
N ASP A 141 0.25 -24.55 12.90
CA ASP A 141 -0.11 -25.34 14.08
C ASP A 141 -1.42 -24.90 14.76
N GLY A 142 -2.13 -23.92 14.17
CA GLY A 142 -3.36 -23.36 14.73
C GLY A 142 -3.13 -22.20 15.70
N GLY A 143 -4.10 -21.28 15.73
CA GLY A 143 -4.09 -20.14 16.67
C GLY A 143 -2.95 -19.15 16.44
N GLY A 144 -2.54 -18.93 15.19
CA GLY A 144 -1.45 -18.02 14.81
C GLY A 144 -0.04 -18.60 14.96
N ALA A 145 0.06 -19.85 15.42
CA ALA A 145 1.34 -20.52 15.62
C ALA A 145 1.79 -21.31 14.39
N PHE A 146 3.10 -21.36 14.18
CA PHE A 146 3.77 -22.10 13.12
C PHE A 146 5.01 -22.83 13.67
N HIS A 147 5.41 -23.89 12.98
CA HIS A 147 6.80 -24.36 13.00
C HIS A 147 7.42 -24.18 11.61
N PHE A 148 8.73 -23.95 11.58
CA PHE A 148 9.46 -23.66 10.34
C PHE A 148 10.41 -24.82 10.03
N VAL A 149 10.17 -25.52 8.92
CA VAL A 149 10.95 -26.68 8.48
C VAL A 149 11.93 -26.25 7.39
N ASN A 150 13.22 -26.41 7.61
CA ASN A 150 14.26 -26.06 6.65
C ASN A 150 14.18 -26.96 5.42
N LYS A 151 14.23 -26.36 4.22
CA LYS A 151 14.12 -27.08 2.94
C LYS A 151 15.29 -28.02 2.68
N ASN A 152 16.50 -27.68 3.13
CA ASN A 152 17.70 -28.49 2.91
C ASN A 152 17.71 -29.75 3.78
N SER A 153 17.36 -29.62 5.06
CA SER A 153 17.52 -30.70 6.05
C SER A 153 16.22 -31.39 6.45
N GLY A 154 15.06 -30.79 6.20
CA GLY A 154 13.77 -31.26 6.74
C GLY A 154 13.63 -31.07 8.26
N LYS A 155 14.50 -30.28 8.89
CA LYS A 155 14.54 -30.05 10.34
C LYS A 155 13.92 -28.72 10.73
N CYS A 156 13.47 -28.62 11.97
CA CYS A 156 12.75 -27.46 12.46
C CYS A 156 13.71 -26.41 13.05
N LEU A 157 13.36 -25.12 12.91
CA LEU A 157 13.93 -24.06 13.74
C LEU A 157 13.62 -24.37 15.22
N ASP A 158 14.64 -24.36 16.07
CA ASP A 158 14.57 -24.92 17.42
C ASP A 158 15.29 -24.03 18.42
N ASP A 159 14.60 -23.73 19.52
CA ASP A 159 15.23 -23.19 20.73
C ASP A 159 15.90 -24.33 21.52
N PRO A 160 17.25 -24.41 21.53
CA PRO A 160 17.94 -25.58 22.04
C PRO A 160 17.60 -25.85 23.49
N SER A 161 17.17 -27.10 23.76
CA SER A 161 16.76 -27.56 25.09
C SER A 161 15.59 -26.78 25.71
N ALA A 162 14.74 -26.12 24.90
CA ALA A 162 13.63 -25.30 25.35
C ALA A 162 14.06 -24.23 26.38
N SER A 163 15.18 -23.57 26.10
CA SER A 163 15.82 -22.62 27.00
C SER A 163 14.91 -21.43 27.33
N THR A 164 14.99 -20.95 28.56
CA THR A 164 14.38 -19.67 28.97
C THR A 164 15.41 -18.58 29.24
N ALA A 165 16.68 -18.80 28.87
CA ALA A 165 17.72 -17.77 28.94
C ALA A 165 17.65 -16.81 27.74
N GLU A 166 18.16 -15.60 27.91
CA GLU A 166 18.37 -14.67 26.81
C GLU A 166 19.68 -14.98 26.06
N SER A 167 19.77 -14.49 24.82
CA SER A 167 20.96 -14.60 23.97
C SER A 167 21.38 -16.04 23.64
N VAL A 168 20.44 -16.98 23.75
CA VAL A 168 20.63 -18.35 23.26
C VAL A 168 20.37 -18.36 21.76
N GLN A 169 21.39 -18.78 21.00
CA GLN A 169 21.29 -18.89 19.55
C GLN A 169 20.35 -20.03 19.16
N PHE A 170 19.45 -19.77 18.22
CA PHE A 170 18.60 -20.80 17.64
C PHE A 170 19.44 -21.78 16.82
N VAL A 171 18.96 -23.01 16.74
CA VAL A 171 19.56 -24.07 15.93
C VAL A 171 18.50 -24.68 15.01
N GLN A 172 18.91 -25.56 14.10
CA GLN A 172 17.97 -26.55 13.57
C GLN A 172 18.03 -27.83 14.40
N TYR A 173 16.89 -28.49 14.55
CA TYR A 173 16.80 -29.79 15.20
C TYR A 173 15.70 -30.66 14.58
N THR A 174 15.83 -31.97 14.69
CA THR A 174 14.78 -32.92 14.30
C THR A 174 13.41 -32.47 14.83
N CYS A 175 12.42 -32.34 13.93
CA CYS A 175 11.09 -31.88 14.31
C CYS A 175 10.45 -32.83 15.33
N ASN A 176 10.12 -32.32 16.51
CA ASN A 176 9.68 -33.10 17.68
C ASN A 176 8.34 -32.65 18.27
N GLY A 177 7.71 -31.61 17.69
CA GLY A 177 6.39 -31.12 18.08
C GLY A 177 6.33 -30.43 19.45
N THR A 178 7.49 -30.15 20.06
CA THR A 178 7.55 -29.44 21.34
C THR A 178 7.38 -27.94 21.17
N ALA A 179 7.11 -27.24 22.28
CA ALA A 179 6.98 -25.79 22.28
C ALA A 179 8.30 -25.06 21.88
N ALA A 180 9.44 -25.74 21.94
CA ALA A 180 10.73 -25.19 21.50
C ALA A 180 10.79 -24.91 19.99
N GLN A 181 9.95 -25.58 19.20
CA GLN A 181 9.90 -25.46 17.73
C GLN A 181 8.64 -24.74 17.24
N ARG A 182 7.81 -24.26 18.17
CA ARG A 182 6.53 -23.61 17.87
C ARG A 182 6.66 -22.12 18.11
N PHE A 183 6.20 -21.32 17.15
CA PHE A 183 6.36 -19.87 17.15
C PHE A 183 5.05 -19.18 16.84
N GLN A 184 4.66 -18.24 17.69
CA GLN A 184 3.59 -17.29 17.39
C GLN A 184 4.14 -16.22 16.44
N VAL A 185 3.51 -16.08 15.28
CA VAL A 185 3.88 -15.04 14.31
C VAL A 185 2.90 -13.89 14.48
N VAL A 186 3.35 -12.85 15.17
CA VAL A 186 2.51 -11.70 15.54
C VAL A 186 2.82 -10.57 14.56
N PRO A 187 1.87 -10.16 13.70
CA PRO A 187 2.07 -8.99 12.84
C PRO A 187 2.50 -7.81 13.70
N VAL A 188 3.57 -7.12 13.28
CA VAL A 188 3.88 -5.81 13.83
C VAL A 188 2.76 -4.91 13.35
N THR A 189 1.80 -4.60 14.23
CA THR A 189 0.84 -3.53 13.95
C THR A 189 1.67 -2.28 13.68
N PRO A 190 1.57 -1.68 12.49
CA PRO A 190 2.41 -0.55 12.19
C PRO A 190 2.16 0.52 13.24
N SER A 191 3.23 1.02 13.85
CA SER A 191 3.17 2.35 14.44
C SER A 191 2.66 3.30 13.34
N SER A 192 1.98 4.38 13.72
CA SER A 192 1.39 5.38 12.83
C SER A 192 2.35 6.07 11.84
N SER A 193 3.57 5.55 11.68
CA SER A 193 4.63 5.98 10.79
C SER A 193 4.79 5.12 9.53
N ASP A 194 4.08 3.99 9.38
CA ASP A 194 4.11 3.23 8.10
C ASP A 194 2.80 2.45 7.87
N PRO A 195 1.72 3.11 7.40
CA PRO A 195 0.43 2.46 7.21
C PRO A 195 0.54 1.30 6.20
N ASP A 196 -0.10 0.16 6.50
CA ASP A 196 -0.35 -0.86 5.48
C ASP A 196 -1.40 -0.31 4.49
N LEU A 197 -0.96 -0.01 3.28
CA LEU A 197 -1.79 0.56 2.23
C LEU A 197 -2.46 -0.51 1.37
N GLY A 198 -2.24 -1.79 1.66
CA GLY A 198 -2.80 -2.93 0.97
C GLY A 198 -1.80 -3.65 0.05
N PRO A 199 -2.11 -4.90 -0.34
CA PRO A 199 -1.16 -5.85 -0.93
C PRO A 199 -0.65 -5.47 -2.34
N ASN A 200 -1.32 -4.54 -3.01
CA ASN A 200 -0.91 -4.06 -4.33
C ASN A 200 -0.43 -2.60 -4.29
N VAL A 201 -0.07 -2.08 -3.12
CA VAL A 201 0.53 -0.75 -3.01
C VAL A 201 2.04 -0.88 -2.90
N VAL A 202 2.75 -0.25 -3.82
CA VAL A 202 4.22 -0.17 -3.82
C VAL A 202 4.59 1.25 -3.45
N VAL A 203 5.36 1.41 -2.37
CA VAL A 203 5.86 2.71 -1.92
C VAL A 203 7.37 2.75 -2.15
N PHE A 204 7.82 3.63 -3.03
CA PHE A 204 9.23 3.91 -3.26
C PHE A 204 9.74 4.94 -2.26
N ASP A 205 11.01 4.82 -1.88
CA ASP A 205 11.70 5.72 -0.95
C ASP A 205 12.88 6.41 -1.66
N PRO A 206 13.23 7.67 -1.33
CA PRO A 206 14.33 8.39 -1.99
C PRO A 206 15.69 7.71 -1.86
N SER A 207 15.86 6.78 -0.91
CA SER A 207 17.08 5.96 -0.80
C SER A 207 17.17 4.86 -1.87
N MET A 208 16.09 4.55 -2.57
CA MET A 208 16.07 3.53 -3.63
C MET A 208 16.74 4.07 -4.89
N SER A 209 17.57 3.25 -5.52
CA SER A 209 18.19 3.62 -6.79
C SER A 209 17.13 3.70 -7.90
N SER A 210 17.37 4.57 -8.88
CA SER A 210 16.51 4.68 -10.06
C SER A 210 16.34 3.35 -10.79
N SER A 211 17.37 2.51 -10.84
CA SER A 211 17.31 1.19 -11.46
C SER A 211 16.43 0.20 -10.71
N THR A 212 16.41 0.25 -9.36
CA THR A 212 15.53 -0.57 -8.53
C THR A 212 14.08 -0.14 -8.69
N ILE A 213 13.81 1.17 -8.63
CA ILE A 213 12.48 1.74 -8.87
C ILE A 213 12.01 1.32 -10.26
N GLN A 214 12.87 1.49 -11.28
CA GLN A 214 12.51 1.19 -12.65
C GLN A 214 12.23 -0.29 -12.87
N SER A 215 13.06 -1.19 -12.36
CA SER A 215 12.85 -2.64 -12.48
C SER A 215 11.52 -3.08 -11.86
N ARG A 216 11.12 -2.43 -10.75
CA ARG A 216 9.83 -2.70 -10.11
C ARG A 216 8.66 -2.15 -10.92
N LEU A 217 8.77 -0.93 -11.45
CA LEU A 217 7.78 -0.34 -12.36
C LEU A 217 7.58 -1.21 -13.60
N ASP A 218 8.66 -1.68 -14.23
CA ASP A 218 8.61 -2.56 -15.41
C ASP A 218 7.90 -3.88 -15.13
N THR A 219 8.12 -4.44 -13.93
CA THR A 219 7.47 -5.68 -13.49
C THR A 219 5.96 -5.48 -13.34
N ILE A 220 5.55 -4.39 -12.69
CA ILE A 220 4.13 -4.02 -12.56
C ILE A 220 3.52 -3.78 -13.93
N PHE A 221 4.21 -3.04 -14.81
CA PHE A 221 3.76 -2.75 -16.17
C PHE A 221 3.52 -4.03 -16.96
N LYS A 222 4.48 -4.95 -17.03
CA LYS A 222 4.35 -6.22 -17.77
C LYS A 222 3.16 -7.05 -17.28
N GLN A 223 2.86 -7.02 -15.99
CA GLN A 223 1.69 -7.69 -15.43
C GLN A 223 0.38 -6.96 -15.78
N GLN A 224 0.39 -5.63 -15.79
CA GLN A 224 -0.82 -4.83 -15.99
C GLN A 224 -1.16 -4.59 -17.47
N GLU A 225 -0.17 -4.59 -18.38
CA GLU A 225 -0.32 -4.28 -19.81
C GLU A 225 -1.40 -5.12 -20.49
N THR A 226 -1.47 -6.42 -20.14
CA THR A 226 -2.44 -7.38 -20.68
C THR A 226 -3.63 -7.66 -19.76
N ASN A 227 -3.68 -7.00 -18.59
CA ASN A 227 -4.64 -7.28 -17.53
C ASN A 227 -5.75 -6.22 -17.45
N GLN A 228 -6.30 -5.84 -18.60
CA GLN A 228 -7.23 -4.71 -18.68
C GLN A 228 -8.53 -4.96 -17.89
N PHE A 229 -9.00 -6.22 -17.84
CA PHE A 229 -10.27 -6.60 -17.18
C PHE A 229 -10.11 -7.40 -15.87
N GLY A 230 -8.89 -7.66 -15.41
CA GLY A 230 -8.70 -8.36 -14.13
C GLY A 230 -8.88 -7.46 -12.91
N SER A 231 -8.98 -8.08 -11.73
CA SER A 231 -9.18 -7.38 -10.45
C SER A 231 -7.89 -6.92 -9.77
N GLN A 232 -6.71 -7.30 -10.30
CA GLN A 232 -5.41 -6.90 -9.77
C GLN A 232 -5.08 -5.48 -10.24
N ARG A 233 -5.06 -4.53 -9.31
CA ARG A 233 -4.68 -3.12 -9.55
C ARG A 233 -3.58 -2.74 -8.59
N TYR A 234 -2.51 -2.14 -9.10
CA TYR A 234 -1.41 -1.64 -8.30
C TYR A 234 -1.55 -0.13 -8.07
N ALA A 235 -1.30 0.33 -6.84
CA ALA A 235 -1.03 1.73 -6.58
C ALA A 235 0.49 1.88 -6.42
N VAL A 236 1.06 2.85 -7.14
CA VAL A 236 2.49 3.16 -7.05
C VAL A 236 2.60 4.53 -6.38
N LEU A 237 3.28 4.58 -5.26
CA LEU A 237 3.46 5.76 -4.43
C LEU A 237 4.94 6.02 -4.24
N PHE A 238 5.30 7.29 -4.08
CA PHE A 238 6.66 7.71 -3.77
C PHE A 238 6.60 8.48 -2.46
N LYS A 239 7.46 8.13 -1.50
CA LYS A 239 7.66 8.96 -0.30
C LYS A 239 8.20 10.33 -0.71
N PRO A 240 7.89 11.40 0.02
CA PRO A 240 8.45 12.72 -0.28
C PRO A 240 9.98 12.69 -0.37
N GLY A 241 10.54 13.25 -1.42
CA GLY A 241 11.99 13.36 -1.63
C GLY A 241 12.38 13.45 -3.11
N ALA A 242 13.68 13.53 -3.37
CA ALA A 242 14.21 13.64 -4.72
C ALA A 242 14.47 12.26 -5.33
N TYR A 243 13.94 12.04 -6.53
CA TYR A 243 14.15 10.82 -7.30
C TYR A 243 14.81 11.20 -8.62
N SER A 244 15.92 10.54 -8.94
CA SER A 244 16.58 10.64 -10.25
C SER A 244 15.96 9.65 -11.24
N ALA A 245 14.63 9.64 -11.35
CA ALA A 245 13.96 8.82 -12.36
C ALA A 245 13.79 9.67 -13.63
N ASP A 246 14.49 9.30 -14.70
CA ASP A 246 14.15 9.79 -16.04
C ASP A 246 12.77 9.19 -16.38
N GLY A 247 11.74 10.02 -16.36
CA GLY A 247 10.40 9.59 -16.79
C GLY A 247 10.42 9.07 -18.24
N GLY A 248 9.55 8.10 -18.55
CA GLY A 248 9.44 7.53 -19.90
C GLY A 248 10.17 6.19 -20.12
N ALA A 249 10.36 5.39 -19.08
CA ALA A 249 10.98 4.08 -19.19
C ALA A 249 10.16 3.01 -19.96
N GLY A 250 8.91 3.34 -20.30
CA GLY A 250 8.02 2.58 -21.17
C GLY A 250 6.77 3.40 -21.48
N VAL A 251 5.99 2.99 -22.49
CA VAL A 251 4.74 3.67 -22.85
C VAL A 251 3.67 3.35 -21.81
N GLY A 252 3.42 4.27 -20.88
CA GLY A 252 2.34 4.21 -19.91
C GLY A 252 1.08 4.94 -20.39
N LYS A 253 -0.09 4.36 -20.18
CA LYS A 253 -1.40 4.98 -20.49
C LYS A 253 -2.34 4.85 -19.29
N ALA A 254 -3.12 5.88 -19.00
CA ALA A 254 -4.11 5.86 -17.93
C ALA A 254 -5.32 6.74 -18.27
N VAL A 255 -6.56 6.31 -18.02
CA VAL A 255 -7.69 7.24 -18.13
C VAL A 255 -7.67 8.22 -16.94
N THR A 256 -7.44 7.70 -15.74
CA THR A 256 -7.26 8.53 -14.54
C THR A 256 -6.11 7.97 -13.72
N SER A 257 -5.17 8.81 -13.31
CA SER A 257 -3.98 8.35 -12.56
C SER A 257 -4.28 8.09 -11.09
N LEU A 258 -5.07 8.95 -10.43
CA LEU A 258 -5.44 8.78 -9.03
C LEU A 258 -6.90 9.18 -8.77
N VAL A 259 -7.61 8.34 -8.01
CA VAL A 259 -8.97 8.62 -7.53
C VAL A 259 -9.02 8.51 -6.01
N VAL A 260 -9.39 9.59 -5.33
CA VAL A 260 -9.58 9.65 -3.88
C VAL A 260 -11.08 9.59 -3.56
N ASN A 261 -11.56 8.40 -3.19
CA ASN A 261 -12.96 8.18 -2.83
C ASN A 261 -13.23 8.38 -1.32
N SER A 262 -12.23 8.11 -0.49
CA SER A 262 -12.38 8.15 0.96
C SER A 262 -12.47 9.59 1.46
N ARG A 263 -13.35 9.81 2.45
CA ARG A 263 -13.44 11.09 3.16
C ARG A 263 -12.21 11.32 4.04
N ASN A 264 -11.91 12.57 4.37
CA ASN A 264 -10.84 12.97 5.29
C ASN A 264 -9.42 12.52 4.88
N VAL A 265 -9.21 12.15 3.62
CA VAL A 265 -7.87 11.83 3.13
C VAL A 265 -7.00 13.07 3.17
N ILE A 266 -5.76 12.89 3.60
CA ILE A 266 -4.72 13.91 3.49
C ILE A 266 -3.76 13.47 2.38
N GLY A 267 -3.67 14.27 1.33
CA GLY A 267 -2.50 14.24 0.45
C GLY A 267 -1.48 15.24 0.96
N ASP A 268 -0.24 14.81 1.09
CA ASP A 268 0.87 15.65 1.50
C ASP A 268 2.04 15.37 0.56
N HIS A 269 2.41 16.40 -0.20
CA HIS A 269 3.47 16.37 -1.20
C HIS A 269 3.26 15.32 -2.29
N MET A 270 2.33 15.60 -3.20
CA MET A 270 1.97 14.68 -4.28
C MET A 270 2.34 15.24 -5.64
N TRP A 271 3.10 14.48 -6.43
CA TRP A 271 3.35 14.79 -7.83
C TRP A 271 2.76 13.72 -8.74
N ILE A 272 1.76 14.11 -9.54
CA ILE A 272 1.03 13.25 -10.46
C ILE A 272 1.33 13.77 -11.86
N TRP A 273 2.14 13.02 -12.62
CA TRP A 273 2.77 13.55 -13.82
C TRP A 273 2.53 12.63 -15.01
N ARG A 274 1.94 13.18 -16.08
CA ARG A 274 2.01 12.58 -17.41
C ARG A 274 3.31 13.04 -18.06
N ALA A 275 4.13 12.10 -18.52
CA ALA A 275 5.45 12.46 -19.04
C ALA A 275 5.41 13.45 -20.21
N ASP A 276 6.20 14.52 -20.14
CA ASP A 276 6.43 15.50 -21.22
C ASP A 276 7.77 15.27 -21.96
N HIS A 277 8.65 14.43 -21.43
CA HIS A 277 9.93 14.05 -22.01
C HIS A 277 10.29 12.58 -21.76
N GLY A 278 11.29 12.09 -22.50
CA GLY A 278 11.75 10.70 -22.44
C GLY A 278 11.27 9.85 -23.62
N SER A 279 11.57 8.55 -23.58
CA SER A 279 11.17 7.62 -24.63
C SER A 279 9.67 7.33 -24.57
N GLY A 280 9.02 7.22 -25.73
CA GLY A 280 7.60 6.87 -25.79
C GLY A 280 6.63 7.96 -25.32
N VAL A 281 7.08 9.23 -25.26
CA VAL A 281 6.23 10.39 -24.95
C VAL A 281 5.65 11.02 -26.20
N GLY A 282 4.38 11.42 -26.11
CA GLY A 282 3.69 12.21 -27.12
C GLY A 282 2.18 12.03 -27.05
N TRP A 283 1.46 12.93 -27.70
CA TRP A 283 0.00 13.06 -27.62
C TRP A 283 -0.79 11.75 -27.83
N THR A 284 -0.30 10.86 -28.69
CA THR A 284 -0.93 9.56 -28.98
C THR A 284 -0.20 8.37 -28.34
N SER A 285 0.96 8.62 -27.74
CA SER A 285 1.85 7.59 -27.20
C SER A 285 1.54 7.31 -25.73
N ASN A 286 1.83 8.25 -24.83
CA ASN A 286 1.61 8.09 -23.39
C ASN A 286 0.29 8.76 -22.95
N THR A 287 -0.82 8.35 -23.59
CA THR A 287 -2.13 8.97 -23.39
C THR A 287 -2.57 8.89 -21.93
N ALA A 288 -2.84 10.04 -21.31
CA ALA A 288 -3.49 10.08 -20.02
C ALA A 288 -4.49 11.22 -19.89
N ASP A 289 -5.76 10.88 -19.62
CA ASP A 289 -6.86 11.85 -19.66
C ASP A 289 -6.85 12.77 -18.44
N THR A 290 -6.88 12.22 -17.22
CA THR A 290 -6.99 13.00 -15.98
C THR A 290 -5.97 12.58 -14.93
N GLY A 291 -5.39 13.56 -14.22
CA GLY A 291 -4.43 13.29 -13.17
C GLY A 291 -5.10 12.80 -11.89
N LEU A 292 -5.86 13.68 -11.25
CA LEU A 292 -6.48 13.45 -9.95
C LEU A 292 -7.99 13.67 -9.99
N VAL A 293 -8.74 12.74 -9.42
CA VAL A 293 -10.17 12.90 -9.11
C VAL A 293 -10.41 12.75 -7.61
N VAL A 294 -11.00 13.74 -6.96
CA VAL A 294 -11.34 13.72 -5.53
C VAL A 294 -12.85 13.64 -5.34
N ASN A 295 -13.35 12.47 -4.97
CA ASN A 295 -14.77 12.23 -4.66
C ASN A 295 -15.09 12.32 -3.17
N GLY A 296 -14.10 12.08 -2.31
CA GLY A 296 -14.28 12.11 -0.86
C GLY A 296 -14.53 13.51 -0.32
N ASP A 297 -15.45 13.63 0.63
CA ASP A 297 -15.64 14.86 1.42
C ASP A 297 -14.47 15.08 2.40
N ASP A 298 -14.22 16.34 2.77
CA ASP A 298 -13.25 16.77 3.78
C ASP A 298 -11.79 16.39 3.47
N VAL A 299 -11.48 16.10 2.21
CA VAL A 299 -10.11 15.83 1.74
C VAL A 299 -9.25 17.10 1.82
N THR A 300 -8.00 16.95 2.25
CA THR A 300 -7.03 18.04 2.31
C THR A 300 -5.78 17.69 1.53
N MET A 301 -5.28 18.62 0.71
CA MET A 301 -4.06 18.48 -0.07
C MET A 301 -3.06 19.56 0.37
N TYR A 302 -1.86 19.15 0.76
CA TYR A 302 -0.70 20.02 1.02
C TYR A 302 0.34 19.75 -0.07
N GLY A 303 0.78 20.77 -0.81
CA GLY A 303 1.81 20.60 -1.84
C GLY A 303 1.36 19.66 -2.97
N LEU A 304 0.37 20.08 -3.75
CA LEU A 304 -0.16 19.29 -4.86
C LEU A 304 0.45 19.74 -6.21
N PHE A 305 1.04 18.81 -6.95
CA PHE A 305 1.66 19.01 -8.24
C PHE A 305 1.01 18.05 -9.24
N VAL A 306 0.33 18.54 -10.27
CA VAL A 306 -0.34 17.68 -11.27
C VAL A 306 -0.12 18.23 -12.67
N GLU A 307 0.42 17.43 -13.59
CA GLU A 307 0.98 17.99 -14.84
C GLU A 307 0.71 17.15 -16.09
N HIS A 308 0.54 17.88 -17.20
CA HIS A 308 0.51 17.46 -18.60
C HIS A 308 -0.56 16.47 -19.05
N PHE A 309 -1.60 16.25 -18.26
CA PHE A 309 -2.73 15.40 -18.66
C PHE A 309 -3.50 15.98 -19.86
N GLN A 310 -4.14 15.12 -20.65
CA GLN A 310 -4.79 15.51 -21.90
C GLN A 310 -6.14 16.21 -21.68
N LYS A 311 -6.75 16.04 -20.51
CA LYS A 311 -7.99 16.71 -20.09
C LYS A 311 -7.76 17.46 -18.77
N TYR A 312 -8.73 17.42 -17.85
CA TYR A 312 -8.59 18.02 -16.53
C TYR A 312 -7.41 17.44 -15.78
N GLN A 313 -6.60 18.28 -15.15
CA GLN A 313 -5.47 17.84 -14.34
C GLN A 313 -5.99 17.37 -12.98
N VAL A 314 -6.85 18.19 -12.35
CA VAL A 314 -7.58 17.87 -11.13
C VAL A 314 -9.09 18.06 -11.35
N ILE A 315 -9.89 17.11 -10.89
CA ILE A 315 -11.34 17.23 -10.72
C ILE A 315 -11.68 17.03 -9.24
N TRP A 316 -12.41 17.97 -8.65
CA TRP A 316 -12.84 17.92 -7.26
C TRP A 316 -14.36 17.89 -7.12
N ASN A 317 -14.88 16.74 -6.68
CA ASN A 317 -16.31 16.46 -6.53
C ASN A 317 -16.79 16.49 -5.06
N GLY A 318 -15.88 16.32 -4.09
CA GLY A 318 -16.20 16.26 -2.66
C GLY A 318 -16.35 17.63 -1.98
N ASN A 319 -17.24 17.73 -1.00
CA ASN A 319 -17.42 18.95 -0.19
C ASN A 319 -16.33 19.11 0.87
N GLY A 320 -16.13 20.33 1.39
CA GLY A 320 -15.16 20.60 2.46
C GLY A 320 -13.69 20.47 2.03
N GLY A 321 -13.46 20.40 0.71
CA GLY A 321 -12.13 20.21 0.15
C GLY A 321 -11.20 21.38 0.44
N ARG A 322 -9.94 21.08 0.74
CA ARG A 322 -8.90 22.08 1.02
C ARG A 322 -7.63 21.78 0.25
N THR A 323 -7.09 22.78 -0.45
CA THR A 323 -5.78 22.69 -1.10
C THR A 323 -4.87 23.82 -0.62
N TYR A 324 -3.69 23.47 -0.12
CA TYR A 324 -2.65 24.41 0.28
C TYR A 324 -1.44 24.16 -0.60
N PHE A 325 -1.16 25.11 -1.48
CA PHE A 325 -0.21 25.01 -2.57
C PHE A 325 -0.65 24.05 -3.69
N PHE A 326 -0.80 24.60 -4.90
CA PHE A 326 -1.01 23.85 -6.14
C PHE A 326 -0.07 24.35 -7.23
N GLN A 327 0.57 23.42 -7.93
CA GLN A 327 1.40 23.68 -9.10
C GLN A 327 0.89 22.78 -10.23
N ASN A 328 0.78 23.35 -11.43
CA ASN A 328 0.39 22.61 -12.61
C ASN A 328 1.06 23.17 -13.87
N GLU A 329 1.54 22.28 -14.73
CA GLU A 329 1.81 22.58 -16.13
C GLU A 329 0.79 21.90 -17.04
N MET A 330 0.15 22.65 -17.93
CA MET A 330 -0.77 22.13 -18.95
C MET A 330 -0.01 21.23 -19.95
N PRO A 331 -0.69 20.35 -20.71
CA PRO A 331 0.00 19.50 -21.69
C PRO A 331 0.70 20.35 -22.73
N TYR A 332 1.96 20.07 -23.02
CA TYR A 332 2.74 20.82 -24.00
C TYR A 332 2.41 20.43 -25.44
N ASP A 333 1.95 19.20 -25.60
CA ASP A 333 1.84 18.47 -26.85
C ASP A 333 0.44 18.36 -27.49
N PRO A 334 -0.60 19.17 -27.16
CA PRO A 334 -1.77 19.28 -28.01
C PRO A 334 -1.37 19.60 -29.47
N PRO A 335 -1.77 18.79 -30.45
CA PRO A 335 -1.27 18.95 -31.82
C PRO A 335 -1.93 20.11 -32.58
N ASN A 336 -3.06 20.62 -32.08
CA ASN A 336 -3.78 21.80 -32.54
C ASN A 336 -4.97 22.06 -31.60
N GLN A 337 -5.62 23.21 -31.77
CA GLN A 337 -6.77 23.60 -30.94
C GLN A 337 -7.93 22.60 -31.03
N SER A 338 -8.27 22.05 -32.20
CA SER A 338 -9.44 21.17 -32.34
C SER A 338 -9.25 19.81 -31.65
N ALA A 339 -8.01 19.35 -31.50
CA ALA A 339 -7.67 18.17 -30.72
C ALA A 339 -7.81 18.38 -29.20
N TRP A 340 -7.82 19.64 -28.74
CA TRP A 340 -7.88 20.00 -27.33
C TRP A 340 -9.01 21.00 -27.05
N MET A 341 -10.23 20.50 -27.19
CA MET A 341 -11.48 21.19 -26.85
C MET A 341 -12.26 20.37 -25.83
N ASN A 342 -12.95 21.05 -24.92
CA ASN A 342 -13.98 20.48 -24.06
C ASN A 342 -15.35 21.04 -24.47
N GLY A 343 -16.01 20.39 -25.43
CA GLY A 343 -17.22 20.94 -26.05
C GLY A 343 -16.92 22.27 -26.75
N SER A 344 -17.54 23.36 -26.29
CA SER A 344 -17.27 24.72 -26.78
C SER A 344 -16.11 25.42 -26.07
N THR A 345 -15.65 24.90 -24.94
CA THR A 345 -14.54 25.46 -24.16
C THR A 345 -13.21 25.05 -24.78
N LYS A 346 -12.28 26.00 -24.92
CA LYS A 346 -10.93 25.72 -25.40
C LYS A 346 -10.09 25.13 -24.28
N GLY A 347 -9.60 23.91 -24.50
CA GLY A 347 -8.83 23.17 -23.51
C GLY A 347 -9.66 22.69 -22.31
N TYR A 348 -8.94 22.28 -21.27
CA TYR A 348 -9.48 21.80 -20.00
C TYR A 348 -8.77 22.54 -18.86
N ALA A 349 -9.49 22.86 -17.79
CA ALA A 349 -8.90 23.51 -16.63
C ALA A 349 -7.83 22.64 -15.95
N ALA A 350 -6.84 23.31 -15.37
CA ALA A 350 -5.88 22.69 -14.46
C ALA A 350 -6.56 22.19 -13.17
N TYR A 351 -7.55 22.93 -12.68
CA TYR A 351 -8.28 22.57 -11.48
C TYR A 351 -9.76 22.86 -11.67
N GLU A 352 -10.56 21.80 -11.69
CA GLU A 352 -12.02 21.85 -11.77
C GLU A 352 -12.62 21.53 -10.40
N VAL A 353 -13.49 22.39 -9.88
CA VAL A 353 -14.40 22.08 -8.76
C VAL A 353 -15.79 21.91 -9.35
N ALA A 354 -16.38 20.72 -9.18
CA ALA A 354 -17.67 20.42 -9.81
C ALA A 354 -18.80 21.33 -9.29
N ASP A 355 -19.76 21.65 -10.17
CA ASP A 355 -20.91 22.51 -9.87
C ASP A 355 -21.72 22.11 -8.61
N SER A 356 -21.73 20.82 -8.29
CA SER A 356 -22.44 20.29 -7.11
C SER A 356 -21.75 20.58 -5.78
N VAL A 357 -20.51 21.05 -5.78
CA VAL A 357 -19.73 21.31 -4.58
C VAL A 357 -20.23 22.57 -3.89
N THR A 358 -20.53 22.44 -2.60
CA THR A 358 -21.09 23.52 -1.78
C THR A 358 -20.05 24.22 -0.90
N SER A 359 -18.85 23.65 -0.76
CA SER A 359 -17.73 24.25 -0.02
C SER A 359 -16.39 23.70 -0.49
N HIS A 360 -15.44 24.59 -0.75
CA HIS A 360 -14.07 24.26 -1.14
C HIS A 360 -13.15 25.45 -0.86
N GLN A 361 -11.89 25.21 -0.50
CA GLN A 361 -10.91 26.28 -0.30
C GLN A 361 -9.56 25.92 -0.90
N ALA A 362 -8.97 26.84 -1.66
CA ALA A 362 -7.63 26.64 -2.21
C ALA A 362 -6.74 27.89 -2.03
N TYR A 363 -5.47 27.67 -1.70
CA TYR A 363 -4.51 28.72 -1.36
C TYR A 363 -3.20 28.51 -2.11
N GLY A 364 -2.71 29.53 -2.82
CA GLY A 364 -1.43 29.50 -3.52
C GLY A 364 -1.44 28.54 -4.72
N LEU A 365 -2.07 28.94 -5.82
CA LEU A 365 -2.22 28.08 -6.99
C LEU A 365 -1.49 28.65 -8.20
N GLY A 366 -0.73 27.84 -8.91
CA GLY A 366 -0.06 28.19 -10.15
C GLY A 366 -0.44 27.24 -11.29
N SER A 367 -0.77 27.77 -12.46
CA SER A 367 -0.89 26.98 -13.70
C SER A 367 -0.10 27.61 -14.83
N TYR A 368 0.74 26.82 -15.49
CA TYR A 368 1.63 27.25 -16.56
C TYR A 368 1.24 26.58 -17.88
N CYS A 369 1.36 27.30 -18.99
CA CYS A 369 1.28 26.71 -20.33
C CYS A 369 2.61 26.84 -21.08
N TYR A 370 2.93 25.82 -21.88
CA TYR A 370 4.02 25.82 -22.84
C TYR A 370 3.61 24.95 -24.04
N PHE A 371 2.62 25.41 -24.82
CA PHE A 371 2.09 24.67 -25.97
C PHE A 371 3.09 24.68 -27.13
N ASN A 372 4.23 24.01 -26.99
CA ASN A 372 5.33 24.05 -27.96
C ASN A 372 5.02 23.25 -29.24
N ALA A 373 4.13 22.26 -29.17
CA ALA A 373 3.68 21.52 -30.34
C ALA A 373 2.82 22.40 -31.28
N ASP A 374 1.98 23.26 -30.72
CA ASP A 374 1.25 24.30 -31.45
C ASP A 374 1.05 25.55 -30.54
N PRO A 375 1.91 26.59 -30.67
CA PRO A 375 1.83 27.79 -29.84
C PRO A 375 0.56 28.63 -30.04
N SER A 376 -0.28 28.31 -31.04
CA SER A 376 -1.58 28.96 -31.25
C SER A 376 -2.68 28.41 -30.34
N VAL A 377 -2.45 27.27 -29.68
CA VAL A 377 -3.38 26.67 -28.73
C VAL A 377 -3.65 27.63 -27.57
N THR A 378 -4.92 27.69 -27.19
CA THR A 378 -5.43 28.47 -26.07
C THR A 378 -6.17 27.56 -25.11
N ALA A 379 -5.95 27.73 -23.81
CA ALA A 379 -6.85 27.30 -22.75
C ALA A 379 -7.72 28.51 -22.36
N ASP A 380 -9.04 28.34 -22.26
CA ASP A 380 -9.92 29.46 -21.89
C ASP A 380 -9.64 29.94 -20.45
N ARG A 381 -9.31 29.01 -19.54
CA ARG A 381 -9.06 29.28 -18.11
C ARG A 381 -8.13 28.24 -17.50
N ALA A 382 -7.43 28.60 -16.43
CA ALA A 382 -6.68 27.62 -15.63
C ALA A 382 -7.51 26.96 -14.55
N PHE A 383 -8.42 27.68 -13.91
CA PHE A 383 -9.26 27.17 -12.83
C PHE A 383 -10.74 27.34 -13.20
N GLU A 384 -11.57 26.36 -12.88
CA GLU A 384 -13.01 26.34 -13.18
C GLU A 384 -13.77 25.85 -11.93
N VAL A 385 -14.75 26.64 -11.48
CA VAL A 385 -15.43 26.42 -10.20
C VAL A 385 -16.89 26.90 -10.23
N PRO A 386 -17.79 26.40 -9.35
CA PRO A 386 -19.13 26.95 -9.22
C PRO A 386 -19.14 28.38 -8.69
N ASP A 387 -20.12 29.17 -9.12
CA ASP A 387 -20.48 30.43 -8.48
C ASP A 387 -21.11 30.16 -7.10
N ASN A 388 -20.25 30.03 -6.09
CA ASN A 388 -20.65 29.74 -4.72
C ASN A 388 -19.75 30.49 -3.72
N PRO A 389 -20.33 31.29 -2.79
CA PRO A 389 -19.54 32.09 -1.83
C PRO A 389 -18.71 31.26 -0.83
N ASN A 390 -18.90 29.93 -0.78
CA ASN A 390 -18.14 29.01 0.04
C ASN A 390 -17.09 28.19 -0.75
N VAL A 391 -16.98 28.41 -2.06
CA VAL A 391 -15.91 27.88 -2.91
C VAL A 391 -14.92 29.02 -3.16
N ARG A 392 -13.79 29.02 -2.46
CA ARG A 392 -12.89 30.18 -2.37
C ARG A 392 -11.47 29.83 -2.78
N PHE A 393 -10.88 30.66 -3.62
CA PHE A 393 -9.51 30.56 -4.10
C PHE A 393 -8.75 31.81 -3.71
N THR A 394 -7.51 31.66 -3.25
CA THR A 394 -6.66 32.77 -2.80
C THR A 394 -5.25 32.61 -3.35
N SER A 395 -4.67 33.70 -3.84
CA SER A 395 -3.31 33.77 -4.41
C SER A 395 -3.13 32.81 -5.58
N MET A 396 -3.77 33.12 -6.71
CA MET A 396 -3.64 32.39 -7.97
C MET A 396 -2.70 33.12 -8.92
N VAL A 397 -1.96 32.35 -9.72
CA VAL A 397 -1.14 32.83 -10.83
C VAL A 397 -1.29 31.92 -12.04
N THR A 398 -1.38 32.52 -13.23
CA THR A 398 -1.19 31.81 -14.49
C THR A 398 0.03 32.35 -15.23
N VAL A 399 0.68 31.48 -16.00
CA VAL A 399 1.91 31.85 -16.72
C VAL A 399 1.96 31.21 -18.10
N SER A 400 2.34 31.99 -19.11
CA SER A 400 2.75 31.48 -20.41
C SER A 400 4.28 31.42 -20.46
N LEU A 401 4.84 30.22 -20.41
CA LEU A 401 6.28 30.00 -20.35
C LEU A 401 6.91 30.44 -21.67
N ALA A 402 7.87 31.36 -21.58
CA ALA A 402 8.48 32.02 -22.75
C ALA A 402 7.46 32.63 -23.73
N GLY A 403 6.22 32.93 -23.30
CA GLY A 403 5.15 33.43 -24.17
C GLY A 403 4.59 32.39 -25.15
N THR A 404 4.78 31.09 -24.88
CA THR A 404 4.35 29.99 -25.75
C THR A 404 2.97 29.48 -25.33
N GLY A 405 1.96 29.72 -26.16
CA GLY A 405 0.57 29.39 -25.84
C GLY A 405 -0.14 30.48 -25.02
N THR A 406 -1.45 30.32 -24.86
CA THR A 406 -2.30 31.27 -24.11
C THR A 406 -3.15 30.57 -23.06
N ILE A 407 -3.21 31.14 -21.86
CA ILE A 407 -4.28 30.92 -20.89
C ILE A 407 -5.14 32.20 -20.89
N GLY A 408 -6.43 32.09 -21.20
CA GLY A 408 -7.32 33.24 -21.40
C GLY A 408 -7.67 33.98 -20.10
N HIS A 409 -7.90 33.22 -19.04
CA HIS A 409 -8.27 33.72 -17.71
C HIS A 409 -7.63 32.90 -16.60
N VAL A 410 -7.44 33.53 -15.43
CA VAL A 410 -6.91 32.83 -14.26
C VAL A 410 -7.95 31.81 -13.76
N ILE A 411 -9.16 32.27 -13.47
CA ILE A 411 -10.26 31.44 -12.97
C ILE A 411 -11.56 31.87 -13.63
N ASP A 412 -12.33 30.91 -14.10
CA ASP A 412 -13.55 31.12 -14.88
C ASP A 412 -13.38 32.16 -16.00
N ASN A 413 -14.03 33.31 -15.85
CA ASN A 413 -13.96 34.45 -16.77
C ASN A 413 -13.20 35.65 -16.16
N THR A 414 -12.42 35.41 -15.10
CA THR A 414 -11.79 36.43 -14.25
C THR A 414 -10.27 36.29 -14.24
N GLY A 415 -9.58 37.43 -14.20
CA GLY A 415 -8.13 37.50 -14.34
C GLY A 415 -7.71 37.67 -15.81
N GLY A 416 -6.58 38.36 -16.00
CA GLY A 416 -6.05 38.62 -17.33
C GLY A 416 -5.49 37.35 -17.99
N PRO A 417 -5.28 37.38 -19.31
CA PRO A 417 -4.63 36.29 -19.99
C PRO A 417 -3.14 36.22 -19.63
N SER A 418 -2.58 35.01 -19.71
CA SER A 418 -1.15 34.79 -19.77
C SER A 418 -0.79 34.33 -21.18
N ASN A 419 0.00 35.13 -21.89
CA ASN A 419 0.38 34.90 -23.29
C ASN A 419 1.71 35.63 -23.64
N SER A 420 2.07 35.70 -24.92
CA SER A 420 3.29 36.35 -25.40
C SER A 420 3.40 37.85 -25.14
N SER A 421 2.29 38.54 -24.87
CA SER A 421 2.29 39.98 -24.55
C SER A 421 2.32 40.24 -23.05
N ALA A 422 1.81 39.31 -22.25
CA ALA A 422 1.79 39.36 -20.79
C ALA A 422 2.00 37.94 -20.25
N ASN A 423 3.25 37.60 -19.95
CA ASN A 423 3.60 36.21 -19.62
C ASN A 423 3.00 35.74 -18.28
N VAL A 424 2.61 36.65 -17.37
CA VAL A 424 2.12 36.31 -16.03
C VAL A 424 0.83 37.07 -15.77
N ALA A 425 -0.16 36.41 -15.17
CA ALA A 425 -1.37 37.05 -14.65
C ALA A 425 -1.66 36.54 -13.23
N ASP A 426 -1.83 37.46 -12.29
CA ASP A 426 -2.13 37.17 -10.89
C ASP A 426 -3.59 37.48 -10.55
N LEU A 427 -4.18 36.69 -9.66
CA LEU A 427 -5.47 36.97 -9.04
C LEU A 427 -5.45 36.62 -7.56
N VAL A 428 -5.65 37.63 -6.71
CA VAL A 428 -5.45 37.48 -5.26
C VAL A 428 -6.57 36.70 -4.59
N ARG A 429 -7.83 36.83 -5.04
CA ARG A 429 -9.00 36.16 -4.45
C ARG A 429 -10.08 35.88 -5.50
N TYR A 430 -10.86 34.84 -5.26
CA TYR A 430 -12.08 34.50 -6.01
C TYR A 430 -13.04 33.60 -5.18
N PRO A 431 -14.36 33.77 -5.28
CA PRO A 431 -15.01 35.00 -5.74
C PRO A 431 -14.59 36.20 -4.86
#